data_AF-A0A1Q8BM91-F1
#
_entry.id   AF-A0A1Q8BM91-F1
#
_cell.length_a   1.000
_cell.length_b   1.000
_cell.length_c   1.000
_cell.angle_alpha   90.00
_cell.angle_beta   90.00
_cell.angle_gamma   90.00
#
_symmetry.space_group_name_H-M   'P 1'
#
loop_
_entity.id
_entity.type
_entity.pdbx_description
1 polymer ?
#
loop_
_entity_poly.entity_id
_entity_poly.type
_entity_poly.pdbx_seq_one_letter_code
_entity_poly.pdbx_strand_id
1 'polypeptide(L)'
;MGCSRRTIERSLQMPTWPVRQHRRHYGRSVLNPYKALLLKRWNAGCHTAIQLFREIQPRGYTGSYRRVAAYVSRIRQAQGVPPRRQGRRQILPVVAEPVSQPLTPRRATWLVLRRAEKHTEAEAQQIAQLHAQSAEVAEAIDLAQDFTHLVRQRQPEQFDPWLERASTSALEALQRFASGLRDDYAAVKAGMTLPWSTGPVEGHINRLKMLKRQMFGRAHLDLLSRRFVRAPDQGQAHGRDQPAPVAVHAEAATA
;
A
#
# COMPACT_ATOMS: atom_id res chain seq x y z
N MET A 1 -17.50 -13.46 -23.56
CA MET A 1 -17.69 -12.00 -23.55
C MET A 1 -19.19 -11.73 -23.46
N GLY A 2 -19.67 -11.04 -22.41
CA GLY A 2 -21.10 -10.81 -22.15
C GLY A 2 -21.67 -9.54 -22.80
N CYS A 3 -21.43 -9.32 -24.09
CA CYS A 3 -22.02 -8.21 -24.84
C CYS A 3 -22.95 -8.77 -25.91
N SER A 4 -24.15 -8.22 -26.03
CA SER A 4 -25.09 -8.67 -27.06
C SER A 4 -24.55 -8.37 -28.46
N ARG A 5 -24.79 -9.27 -29.42
CA ARG A 5 -24.37 -9.12 -30.82
C ARG A 5 -24.78 -7.77 -31.43
N ARG A 6 -26.00 -7.31 -31.11
CA ARG A 6 -26.51 -5.99 -31.54
C ARG A 6 -25.69 -4.81 -31.01
N THR A 7 -25.11 -4.92 -29.81
CA THR A 7 -24.26 -3.88 -29.24
C THR A 7 -22.92 -3.78 -29.98
N ILE A 8 -22.39 -4.93 -30.42
CA ILE A 8 -21.15 -5.00 -31.18
C ILE A 8 -21.36 -4.43 -32.59
N GLU A 9 -22.41 -4.88 -33.29
CA GLU A 9 -22.77 -4.38 -34.62
C GLU A 9 -23.00 -2.86 -34.62
N ARG A 10 -23.73 -2.35 -33.62
CA ARG A 10 -23.96 -0.91 -33.47
C ARG A 10 -22.67 -0.12 -33.19
N SER A 11 -21.72 -0.71 -32.46
CA SER A 11 -20.45 -0.05 -32.14
C SER A 11 -19.51 -0.03 -33.35
N LEU A 12 -19.57 -1.04 -34.22
CA LEU A 12 -18.80 -1.10 -35.47
C LEU A 12 -19.33 -0.15 -36.54
N GLN A 13 -20.61 0.19 -36.51
CA GLN A 13 -21.23 1.15 -37.44
C GLN A 13 -21.02 2.62 -37.04
N MET A 14 -20.48 2.91 -35.84
CA MET A 14 -20.19 4.29 -35.45
C MET A 14 -18.78 4.70 -35.92
N PRO A 15 -18.63 5.81 -36.67
CA PRO A 15 -17.33 6.26 -37.19
C PRO A 15 -16.38 6.76 -36.09
N THR A 16 -16.89 7.05 -34.89
CA THR A 16 -16.09 7.41 -33.70
C THR A 16 -16.65 6.72 -32.45
N TRP A 17 -15.75 6.36 -31.53
CA TRP A 17 -16.13 5.69 -30.28
C TRP A 17 -16.94 6.65 -29.38
N PRO A 18 -18.16 6.31 -28.94
CA PRO A 18 -18.95 7.21 -28.13
C PRO A 18 -18.32 7.40 -26.75
N VAL A 19 -17.89 8.63 -26.46
CA VAL A 19 -17.47 9.03 -25.11
C VAL A 19 -18.66 8.85 -24.17
N ARG A 20 -18.45 8.24 -23.00
CA ARG A 20 -19.50 8.10 -21.97
C ARG A 20 -20.05 9.48 -21.63
N GLN A 21 -21.27 9.75 -22.06
CA GLN A 21 -21.99 10.94 -21.64
C GLN A 21 -22.49 10.70 -20.21
N HIS A 22 -21.92 11.42 -19.24
CA HIS A 22 -22.47 11.45 -17.89
C HIS A 22 -23.91 11.98 -17.94
N ARG A 23 -24.83 11.24 -17.32
CA ARG A 23 -26.23 11.65 -17.14
C ARG A 23 -26.27 13.03 -16.49
N ARG A 24 -26.63 14.06 -17.25
CA ARG A 24 -26.71 15.42 -16.71
C ARG A 24 -28.04 15.60 -15.99
N HIS A 25 -28.01 15.64 -14.65
CA HIS A 25 -29.16 16.05 -13.84
C HIS A 25 -29.33 17.59 -13.84
N TYR A 26 -29.48 18.22 -15.01
CA TYR A 26 -29.94 19.61 -15.07
C TYR A 26 -31.47 19.61 -14.90
N GLY A 27 -31.98 20.06 -13.75
CA GLY A 27 -33.39 20.45 -13.66
C GLY A 27 -34.05 20.38 -12.29
N ARG A 28 -33.67 19.44 -11.42
CA ARG A 28 -34.35 19.23 -10.11
C ARG A 28 -33.49 19.62 -8.92
N SER A 29 -32.88 20.80 -8.95
CA SER A 29 -32.27 21.32 -7.73
C SER A 29 -33.37 21.89 -6.84
N VAL A 30 -33.43 21.45 -5.58
CA VAL A 30 -34.32 21.98 -4.53
C VAL A 30 -34.17 23.50 -4.36
N LEU A 31 -33.05 24.07 -4.81
CA LEU A 31 -32.79 25.51 -4.77
C LEU A 31 -33.49 26.30 -5.89
N ASN A 32 -33.93 25.65 -6.98
CA ASN A 32 -34.45 26.33 -8.17
C ASN A 32 -35.62 27.30 -7.89
N PRO A 33 -36.65 26.94 -7.10
CA PRO A 33 -37.76 27.86 -6.80
C PRO A 33 -37.33 29.13 -6.05
N TYR A 34 -36.23 29.05 -5.29
CA TYR A 34 -35.74 30.15 -4.44
C TYR A 34 -34.69 31.03 -5.12
N LYS A 35 -34.23 30.68 -6.33
CA LYS A 35 -33.16 31.41 -7.04
C LYS A 35 -33.52 32.87 -7.35
N ALA A 36 -34.75 33.14 -7.74
CA ALA A 36 -35.21 34.50 -8.07
C ALA A 36 -35.16 35.42 -6.82
N LEU A 37 -35.59 34.90 -5.67
CA LEU A 37 -35.53 35.61 -4.40
C LEU A 37 -34.07 35.86 -3.96
N LEU A 38 -33.20 34.86 -4.11
CA LEU A 38 -31.78 34.97 -3.79
C LEU A 38 -31.10 36.04 -4.65
N LEU A 39 -31.43 36.12 -5.95
CA LEU A 39 -30.92 37.16 -6.85
C LEU A 39 -31.46 38.55 -6.49
N LYS A 40 -32.75 38.67 -6.13
CA LYS A 40 -33.34 39.94 -5.67
C LYS A 40 -32.65 40.46 -4.41
N ARG A 41 -32.42 39.60 -3.41
CA ARG A 41 -31.74 39.96 -2.16
C ARG A 41 -30.25 40.24 -2.39
N TRP A 42 -29.62 39.51 -3.30
CA TRP A 42 -28.24 39.77 -3.72
C TRP A 42 -28.11 41.18 -4.32
N ASN A 43 -28.97 41.54 -5.27
CA ASN A 43 -28.97 42.88 -5.89
C ASN A 43 -29.37 44.00 -4.92
N ALA A 44 -30.07 43.68 -3.83
CA ALA A 44 -30.35 44.60 -2.73
C ALA A 44 -29.18 44.75 -1.73
N GLY A 45 -28.01 44.20 -2.02
CA GLY A 45 -26.79 44.32 -1.21
C GLY A 45 -26.59 43.23 -0.14
N CYS A 46 -27.50 42.25 -0.04
CA CYS A 46 -27.35 41.14 0.90
C CYS A 46 -26.41 40.07 0.34
N HIS A 47 -25.09 40.23 0.56
CA HIS A 47 -24.08 39.32 0.02
C HIS A 47 -23.75 38.12 0.93
N THR A 48 -24.39 37.99 2.08
CA THR A 48 -24.05 36.98 3.10
C THR A 48 -24.86 35.70 2.92
N ALA A 49 -24.20 34.61 2.51
CA ALA A 49 -24.85 33.33 2.22
C ALA A 49 -25.63 32.73 3.40
N ILE A 50 -25.20 32.95 4.65
CA ILE A 50 -25.90 32.43 5.83
C ILE A 50 -27.17 33.20 6.15
N GLN A 51 -27.21 34.51 5.87
CA GLN A 51 -28.42 35.33 5.99
C GLN A 51 -29.44 34.91 4.94
N LEU A 52 -29.01 34.75 3.68
CA LEU A 52 -29.85 34.25 2.59
C LEU A 52 -30.40 32.84 2.87
N PHE A 53 -29.62 31.96 3.50
CA PHE A 53 -30.09 30.63 3.90
C PHE A 53 -31.15 30.70 5.01
N ARG A 54 -30.94 31.53 6.05
CA ARG A 54 -31.92 31.74 7.13
C ARG A 54 -33.21 32.37 6.65
N GLU A 55 -33.18 33.18 5.59
CA GLU A 55 -34.38 33.80 5.00
C GLU A 55 -35.24 32.82 4.20
N ILE A 56 -34.62 31.84 3.51
CA ILE A 56 -35.36 30.86 2.71
C ILE A 56 -35.83 29.65 3.51
N GLN A 57 -35.17 29.34 4.63
CA GLN A 57 -35.53 28.23 5.52
C GLN A 57 -37.00 28.28 6.01
N PRO A 58 -37.53 29.40 6.55
CA PRO A 58 -38.94 29.48 6.96
C PRO A 58 -39.92 29.50 5.77
N ARG A 59 -39.44 29.70 4.54
CA ARG A 59 -40.25 29.65 3.30
C ARG A 59 -40.32 28.24 2.69
N GLY A 60 -39.96 27.21 3.47
CA GLY A 60 -40.05 25.81 3.07
C GLY A 60 -38.79 25.23 2.40
N TYR A 61 -37.65 25.92 2.45
CA TYR A 61 -36.41 25.37 1.88
C TYR A 61 -35.85 24.23 2.76
N THR A 62 -35.88 23.00 2.23
CA THR A 62 -35.39 21.78 2.89
C THR A 62 -33.96 21.39 2.49
N GLY A 63 -33.29 22.20 1.67
CA GLY A 63 -31.93 21.91 1.20
C GLY A 63 -30.83 22.34 2.16
N SER A 64 -29.59 21.93 1.88
CA SER A 64 -28.45 22.28 2.75
C SER A 64 -27.94 23.70 2.53
N TYR A 65 -27.38 24.30 3.59
CA TYR A 65 -26.64 25.57 3.53
C TYR A 65 -25.54 25.56 2.48
N ARG A 66 -24.78 24.47 2.34
CA ARG A 66 -23.69 24.36 1.36
C ARG A 66 -24.16 24.60 -0.07
N ARG A 67 -25.40 24.20 -0.40
CA ARG A 67 -25.98 24.41 -1.73
C ARG A 67 -26.31 25.89 -1.99
N VAL A 68 -26.79 26.62 -0.98
CA VAL A 68 -26.99 28.08 -1.05
C VAL A 68 -25.64 28.80 -1.14
N ALA A 69 -24.67 28.42 -0.31
CA ALA A 69 -23.32 28.99 -0.33
C ALA A 69 -22.63 28.77 -1.68
N ALA A 70 -22.76 27.59 -2.29
CA ALA A 70 -22.24 27.30 -3.62
C ALA A 70 -22.92 28.15 -4.71
N TYR A 71 -24.24 28.34 -4.63
CA TYR A 71 -24.98 29.19 -5.56
C TYR A 71 -24.58 30.67 -5.45
N VAL A 72 -24.46 31.18 -4.22
CA VAL A 72 -23.99 32.55 -3.95
C VAL A 72 -22.53 32.73 -4.39
N SER A 73 -21.68 31.72 -4.19
CA SER A 73 -20.30 31.74 -4.70
C SER A 73 -20.26 31.80 -6.23
N ARG A 74 -21.19 31.12 -6.91
CA ARG A 74 -21.32 31.17 -8.37
C ARG A 74 -21.78 32.53 -8.87
N ILE A 75 -22.71 33.18 -8.16
CA ILE A 75 -23.13 34.56 -8.48
C ILE A 75 -21.95 35.53 -8.33
N ARG A 76 -21.16 35.41 -7.26
CA ARG A 76 -19.94 36.22 -7.05
C ARG A 76 -18.92 36.05 -8.18
N GLN A 77 -18.65 34.81 -8.56
CA GLN A 77 -17.74 34.48 -9.66
C GLN A 77 -18.22 35.07 -11.00
N ALA A 78 -19.52 35.00 -11.26
CA ALA A 78 -20.13 35.57 -12.47
C ALA A 78 -20.07 37.11 -12.52
N GLN A 79 -19.95 37.77 -11.36
CA GLN A 79 -19.79 39.24 -11.24
C GLN A 79 -18.32 39.67 -11.11
N GLY A 80 -17.35 38.76 -11.28
CA GLY A 80 -15.92 39.06 -11.17
C GLY A 80 -15.43 39.36 -9.75
N VAL A 81 -16.28 39.18 -8.73
CA VAL A 81 -15.90 39.39 -7.33
C VAL A 81 -15.07 38.19 -6.85
N PRO A 82 -13.84 38.39 -6.33
CA PRO A 82 -13.01 37.28 -5.89
C PRO A 82 -13.73 36.46 -4.81
N PRO A 83 -13.59 35.11 -4.83
CA PRO A 83 -14.19 34.28 -3.81
C PRO A 83 -13.68 34.74 -2.44
N ARG A 84 -14.59 34.81 -1.45
CA ARG A 84 -14.20 35.10 -0.07
C ARG A 84 -13.16 34.06 0.30
N ARG A 85 -11.91 34.47 0.53
CA ARG A 85 -10.84 33.56 0.94
C ARG A 85 -11.35 32.83 2.16
N GLN A 86 -11.72 31.55 2.01
CA GLN A 86 -11.82 30.68 3.17
C GLN A 86 -10.42 30.75 3.76
N GLY A 87 -10.28 31.39 4.93
CA GLY A 87 -9.01 31.41 5.63
C GLY A 87 -8.50 29.98 5.60
N ARG A 88 -7.26 29.79 5.12
CA ARG A 88 -6.58 28.49 5.16
C ARG A 88 -6.94 27.91 6.51
N ARG A 89 -7.66 26.77 6.53
CA ARG A 89 -7.83 26.03 7.78
C ARG A 89 -6.42 25.80 8.26
N GLN A 90 -6.00 26.52 9.29
CA GLN A 90 -4.80 26.16 10.01
C GLN A 90 -5.10 24.76 10.49
N ILE A 91 -4.47 23.77 9.86
CA ILE A 91 -4.49 22.40 10.36
C ILE A 91 -3.68 22.51 11.64
N LEU A 92 -4.37 22.72 12.77
CA LEU A 92 -3.76 22.52 14.07
C LEU A 92 -3.21 21.09 14.05
N PRO A 93 -1.95 20.86 14.49
CA PRO A 93 -1.43 19.52 14.58
C PRO A 93 -2.41 18.67 15.39
N VAL A 94 -2.83 17.54 14.81
CA VAL A 94 -3.71 16.62 15.51
C VAL A 94 -2.96 16.13 16.74
N VAL A 95 -3.39 16.58 17.92
CA VAL A 95 -2.99 15.96 19.19
C VAL A 95 -3.70 14.61 19.22
N ALA A 96 -2.99 13.57 18.81
CA ALA A 96 -3.44 12.19 18.92
C ALA A 96 -2.75 11.56 20.12
N GLU A 97 -3.49 10.79 20.91
CA GLU A 97 -2.90 9.85 21.86
C GLU A 97 -1.95 8.91 21.10
N PRO A 98 -0.76 8.60 21.63
CA PRO A 98 0.13 7.64 21.00
C PRO A 98 -0.62 6.31 20.91
N VAL A 99 -0.94 5.89 19.69
CA VAL A 99 -1.55 4.59 19.44
C VAL A 99 -0.48 3.55 19.75
N SER A 100 -0.42 3.08 20.99
CA SER A 100 0.33 1.89 21.37
C SER A 100 -0.32 0.70 20.67
N GLN A 101 0.14 0.42 19.46
CA GLN A 101 -0.40 -0.68 18.69
C GLN A 101 -0.01 -1.99 19.39
N PRO A 102 -0.97 -2.86 19.74
CA PRO A 102 -0.66 -4.09 20.46
C PRO A 102 0.28 -4.98 19.64
N LEU A 103 1.21 -5.61 20.34
CA LEU A 103 2.14 -6.56 19.74
C LEU A 103 1.36 -7.84 19.40
N THR A 104 1.02 -8.00 18.12
CA THR A 104 0.37 -9.23 17.64
C THR A 104 1.41 -10.32 17.40
N PRO A 105 1.04 -11.62 17.46
CA PRO A 105 1.99 -12.71 17.19
C PRO A 105 2.75 -12.54 15.87
N ARG A 106 2.04 -12.14 14.80
CA ARG A 106 2.66 -11.89 13.49
C ARG A 106 3.69 -10.76 13.53
N ARG A 107 3.44 -9.71 14.30
CA ARG A 107 4.39 -8.59 14.45
C ARG A 107 5.58 -9.01 15.29
N ALA A 108 5.35 -9.77 16.37
CA ALA A 108 6.42 -10.34 17.19
C ALA A 108 7.33 -11.25 16.36
N THR A 109 6.77 -12.17 15.57
CA THR A 109 7.54 -13.04 14.67
C THR A 109 8.34 -12.23 13.65
N TRP A 110 7.73 -11.21 13.04
CA TRP A 110 8.42 -10.39 12.05
C TRP A 110 9.54 -9.54 12.68
N LEU A 111 9.32 -9.06 13.90
CA LEU A 111 10.29 -8.34 14.70
C LEU A 111 11.49 -9.24 15.05
N VAL A 112 11.24 -10.46 15.51
CA VAL A 112 12.27 -11.44 15.87
C VAL A 112 13.11 -11.87 14.66
N LEU A 113 12.46 -12.16 13.52
CA LEU A 113 13.16 -12.66 12.33
C LEU A 113 13.86 -11.57 11.53
N ARG A 114 13.60 -10.29 11.81
CA ARG A 114 14.23 -9.17 11.09
C ARG A 114 15.70 -9.05 11.47
N ARG A 115 16.47 -8.39 10.62
CA ARG A 115 17.89 -8.12 10.87
C ARG A 115 18.04 -7.15 12.05
N ALA A 116 18.87 -7.51 13.02
CA ALA A 116 19.09 -6.73 14.23
C ALA A 116 19.55 -5.29 13.93
N GLU A 117 20.36 -5.07 12.88
CA GLU A 117 20.82 -3.72 12.51
C GLU A 117 19.69 -2.78 12.05
N LYS A 118 18.51 -3.34 11.75
CA LYS A 118 17.33 -2.58 11.34
C LYS A 118 16.35 -2.34 12.47
N HIS A 119 16.64 -2.77 13.69
CA HIS A 119 15.76 -2.55 14.83
C HIS A 119 15.92 -1.12 15.35
N THR A 120 14.81 -0.48 15.63
CA THR A 120 14.79 0.73 16.45
C THR A 120 15.03 0.38 17.91
N GLU A 121 15.43 1.36 18.72
CA GLU A 121 15.66 1.14 20.16
C GLU A 121 14.39 0.63 20.87
N ALA A 122 13.22 1.15 20.50
CA ALA A 122 11.94 0.68 21.01
C ALA A 122 11.64 -0.77 20.61
N GLU A 123 11.98 -1.17 19.38
CA GLU A 123 11.86 -2.54 18.89
C GLU A 123 12.81 -3.50 19.62
N ALA A 124 14.04 -3.07 19.92
CA ALA A 124 14.99 -3.85 20.71
C ALA A 124 14.50 -4.06 22.16
N GLN A 125 13.94 -3.00 22.77
CA GLN A 125 13.30 -3.10 24.09
C GLN A 125 12.10 -4.05 24.07
N GLN A 126 11.30 -4.05 22.99
CA GLN A 126 10.19 -5.00 22.85
C GLN A 126 10.68 -6.46 22.80
N ILE A 127 11.78 -6.74 22.09
CA ILE A 127 12.38 -8.08 22.08
C ILE A 127 12.87 -8.44 23.49
N ALA A 128 13.57 -7.54 24.17
CA ALA A 128 14.03 -7.77 25.54
C ALA A 128 12.88 -8.05 26.53
N GLN A 129 11.75 -7.35 26.37
CA GLN A 129 10.53 -7.63 27.14
C GLN A 129 9.97 -9.02 26.85
N LEU A 130 9.97 -9.48 25.61
CA LEU A 130 9.53 -10.83 25.26
C LEU A 130 10.45 -11.89 25.87
N HIS A 131 11.77 -11.67 25.87
CA HIS A 131 12.72 -12.56 26.55
C HIS A 131 12.44 -12.67 28.05
N ALA A 132 12.08 -11.57 28.70
CA ALA A 132 11.82 -11.55 30.14
C ALA A 132 10.49 -12.20 30.54
N GLN A 133 9.56 -12.44 29.61
CA GLN A 133 8.23 -12.96 29.93
C GLN A 133 8.20 -14.46 30.19
N SER A 134 8.97 -15.25 29.45
CA SER A 134 9.01 -16.72 29.58
C SER A 134 10.31 -17.28 29.03
N ALA A 135 10.86 -18.28 29.71
CA ALA A 135 12.04 -19.02 29.27
C ALA A 135 11.81 -19.72 27.92
N GLU A 136 10.60 -20.25 27.68
CA GLU A 136 10.24 -20.88 26.42
C GLU A 136 10.24 -19.88 25.26
N VAL A 137 9.74 -18.67 25.50
CA VAL A 137 9.69 -17.61 24.49
C VAL A 137 11.11 -17.10 24.19
N ALA A 138 11.93 -16.92 25.23
CA ALA A 138 13.33 -16.56 25.07
C ALA A 138 14.07 -17.59 24.21
N GLU A 139 13.94 -18.88 24.54
CA GLU A 139 14.55 -19.97 23.77
C GLU A 139 14.10 -19.98 22.31
N ALA A 140 12.80 -19.75 22.05
CA ALA A 140 12.27 -19.66 20.70
C ALA A 140 12.86 -18.48 19.91
N ILE A 141 13.03 -17.33 20.57
CA ILE A 141 13.61 -16.14 19.94
C ILE A 141 15.08 -16.39 19.61
N ASP A 142 15.85 -16.94 20.56
CA ASP A 142 17.27 -17.27 20.37
C ASP A 142 17.46 -18.27 19.23
N LEU A 143 16.73 -19.39 19.25
CA LEU A 143 16.82 -20.40 18.19
C LEU A 143 16.43 -19.85 16.82
N ALA A 144 15.39 -19.00 16.75
CA ALA A 144 14.97 -18.38 15.50
C ALA A 144 15.99 -17.35 14.98
N GLN A 145 16.53 -16.50 15.86
CA GLN A 145 17.55 -15.51 15.49
C GLN A 145 18.83 -16.20 15.01
N ASP A 146 19.32 -17.19 15.76
CA ASP A 146 20.50 -17.98 15.40
C ASP A 146 20.33 -18.67 14.04
N PHE A 147 19.16 -19.28 13.79
CA PHE A 147 18.88 -19.90 12.50
C PHE A 147 18.90 -18.88 11.36
N THR A 148 18.23 -17.73 11.54
CA THR A 148 18.23 -16.69 10.50
C THR A 148 19.63 -16.13 10.25
N HIS A 149 20.43 -16.00 11.30
CA HIS A 149 21.82 -15.58 11.19
C HIS A 149 22.64 -16.60 10.39
N LEU A 150 22.54 -17.88 10.76
CA LEU A 150 23.22 -18.99 10.11
C LEU A 150 22.91 -19.07 8.60
N VAL A 151 21.63 -18.98 8.23
CA VAL A 151 21.20 -18.98 6.82
C VAL A 151 21.70 -17.74 6.07
N ARG A 152 21.64 -16.56 6.71
CA ARG A 152 22.05 -15.29 6.07
C ARG A 152 23.55 -15.20 5.88
N GLN A 153 24.32 -15.65 6.86
CA GLN A 153 25.79 -15.63 6.85
C GLN A 153 26.39 -16.87 6.19
N ARG A 154 25.56 -17.84 5.78
CA ARG A 154 26.01 -19.04 5.06
C ARG A 154 27.06 -19.82 5.84
N GLN A 155 26.73 -20.21 7.06
CA GLN A 155 27.61 -20.91 8.00
C GLN A 155 27.18 -22.38 8.14
N PRO A 156 27.47 -23.25 7.14
CA PRO A 156 27.02 -24.63 7.17
C PRO A 156 27.62 -25.45 8.33
N GLU A 157 28.75 -25.03 8.89
CA GLU A 157 29.43 -25.72 9.99
C GLU A 157 28.65 -25.60 11.31
N GLN A 158 27.88 -24.52 11.48
CA GLN A 158 27.08 -24.30 12.69
C GLN A 158 25.69 -24.94 12.59
N PHE A 159 25.36 -25.57 11.46
CA PHE A 159 24.02 -26.11 11.23
C PHE A 159 23.75 -27.36 12.07
N ASP A 160 24.72 -28.26 12.17
CA ASP A 160 24.57 -29.49 12.97
C ASP A 160 24.41 -29.15 14.48
N PRO A 161 25.26 -28.31 15.10
CA PRO A 161 25.05 -27.87 16.48
C PRO A 161 23.69 -27.20 16.73
N TRP A 162 23.23 -26.39 15.76
CA TRP A 162 21.94 -25.72 15.86
C TRP A 162 20.78 -26.73 15.81
N LEU A 163 20.85 -27.74 14.94
CA LEU A 163 19.84 -28.81 14.82
C LEU A 163 19.73 -29.63 16.11
N GLU A 164 20.87 -29.97 16.73
CA GLU A 164 20.87 -30.70 17.99
C GLU A 164 20.16 -29.90 19.08
N ARG A 165 20.54 -28.62 19.27
CA ARG A 165 19.90 -27.74 20.25
C ARG A 165 18.40 -27.55 19.99
N ALA A 166 18.00 -27.38 18.73
CA ALA A 166 16.59 -27.25 18.35
C ALA A 166 15.79 -28.54 18.61
N SER A 167 16.43 -29.71 18.46
CA SER A 167 15.79 -31.01 18.72
C SER A 167 15.63 -31.35 20.20
N THR A 168 16.44 -30.76 21.08
CA THR A 168 16.33 -30.88 22.54
C THR A 168 15.52 -29.75 23.18
N SER A 169 14.95 -28.86 22.36
CA SER A 169 14.22 -27.69 22.86
C SER A 169 12.98 -28.07 23.66
N ALA A 170 12.55 -27.24 24.61
CA ALA A 170 11.30 -27.46 25.35
C ALA A 170 10.05 -27.38 24.45
N LEU A 171 10.18 -26.78 23.25
CA LEU A 171 9.08 -26.52 22.34
C LEU A 171 8.94 -27.59 21.25
N GLU A 172 7.84 -28.35 21.27
CA GLU A 172 7.54 -29.39 20.27
C GLU A 172 7.58 -28.84 18.83
N ALA A 173 7.13 -27.59 18.63
CA ALA A 173 7.17 -26.94 17.33
C ALA A 173 8.59 -26.80 16.77
N LEU A 174 9.58 -26.51 17.63
CA LEU A 174 10.98 -26.39 17.24
C LEU A 174 11.63 -27.76 17.00
N GLN A 175 11.27 -28.76 17.80
CA GLN A 175 11.70 -30.14 17.57
C GLN A 175 11.22 -30.66 16.21
N ARG A 176 9.94 -30.43 15.88
CA ARG A 176 9.35 -30.82 14.59
C ARG A 176 9.98 -30.06 13.42
N PHE A 177 10.27 -28.78 13.61
CA PHE A 177 10.98 -27.99 12.61
C PHE A 177 12.40 -28.54 12.37
N ALA A 178 13.14 -28.88 13.43
CA ALA A 178 14.46 -29.50 13.32
C ALA A 178 14.39 -30.86 12.60
N SER A 179 13.37 -31.68 12.89
CA SER A 179 13.15 -32.94 12.19
C SER A 179 12.93 -32.73 10.68
N GLY A 180 12.05 -31.80 10.30
CA GLY A 180 11.83 -31.51 8.87
C GLY A 180 13.07 -30.97 8.17
N LEU A 181 13.89 -30.17 8.87
CA LEU A 181 15.18 -29.71 8.34
C LEU A 181 16.21 -30.84 8.20
N ARG A 182 16.16 -31.88 9.05
CA ARG A 182 16.98 -33.09 8.90
C ARG A 182 16.54 -33.91 7.68
N ASP A 183 15.24 -34.01 7.42
CA ASP A 183 14.73 -34.68 6.22
C ASP A 183 15.23 -33.98 4.94
N ASP A 184 15.26 -32.65 4.95
CA ASP A 184 15.75 -31.82 3.84
C ASP A 184 17.23 -31.39 3.98
N TYR A 185 18.02 -32.11 4.79
CA TYR A 185 19.36 -31.67 5.22
C TYR A 185 20.28 -31.28 4.04
N ALA A 186 20.36 -32.13 3.02
CA ALA A 186 21.22 -31.89 1.87
C ALA A 186 20.82 -30.63 1.10
N ALA A 187 19.51 -30.36 0.98
CA ALA A 187 19.00 -29.18 0.29
C ALA A 187 19.28 -27.89 1.09
N VAL A 188 19.07 -27.93 2.41
CA VAL A 188 19.31 -26.80 3.30
C VAL A 188 20.81 -26.46 3.36
N LYS A 189 21.66 -27.49 3.54
CA LYS A 189 23.13 -27.32 3.55
C LYS A 189 23.65 -26.81 2.20
N ALA A 190 23.10 -27.30 1.09
CA ALA A 190 23.41 -26.77 -0.24
C ALA A 190 23.00 -25.30 -0.38
N GLY A 191 21.85 -24.90 0.15
CA GLY A 191 21.39 -23.49 0.16
C GLY A 191 22.30 -22.54 0.96
N MET A 192 23.01 -23.06 1.95
CA MET A 192 24.01 -22.31 2.72
C MET A 192 25.39 -22.33 2.05
N THR A 193 25.76 -23.40 1.36
CA THR A 193 27.11 -23.58 0.80
C THR A 193 27.25 -22.98 -0.61
N LEU A 194 26.23 -23.13 -1.45
CA LEU A 194 26.30 -22.77 -2.86
C LEU A 194 25.90 -21.30 -3.08
N PRO A 195 26.51 -20.61 -4.07
CA PRO A 195 26.10 -19.25 -4.41
C PRO A 195 24.77 -19.20 -5.16
N TRP A 196 24.32 -20.31 -5.74
CA TRP A 196 23.15 -20.41 -6.59
C TRP A 196 21.87 -20.62 -5.77
N SER A 197 20.77 -20.00 -6.17
CA SER A 197 19.45 -20.24 -5.59
C SER A 197 18.39 -20.38 -6.68
N THR A 198 17.45 -21.30 -6.47
CA THR A 198 16.26 -21.45 -7.34
C THR A 198 15.18 -20.43 -7.03
N GLY A 199 15.31 -19.64 -5.95
CA GLY A 199 14.30 -18.69 -5.49
C GLY A 199 13.77 -17.71 -6.56
N PRO A 200 14.64 -17.02 -7.34
CA PRO A 200 14.16 -16.16 -8.43
C PRO A 200 13.38 -16.94 -9.50
N VAL A 201 13.85 -18.14 -9.84
CA VAL A 201 13.20 -19.02 -10.84
C VAL A 201 11.84 -19.48 -10.32
N GLU A 202 11.75 -19.89 -9.06
CA GLU A 202 10.50 -20.27 -8.40
C GLU A 202 9.51 -19.11 -8.32
N GLY A 203 9.98 -17.88 -8.07
CA GLY A 203 9.17 -16.67 -8.13
C GLY A 203 8.55 -16.46 -9.51
N HIS A 204 9.35 -16.60 -10.57
CA HIS A 204 8.86 -16.54 -11.95
C HIS A 204 7.86 -17.66 -12.26
N ILE A 205 8.14 -18.90 -11.82
CA ILE A 205 7.22 -20.04 -11.97
C ILE A 205 5.89 -19.77 -11.26
N ASN A 206 5.91 -19.22 -10.05
CA ASN A 206 4.71 -18.91 -9.30
C ASN A 206 3.88 -17.81 -9.96
N ARG A 207 4.53 -16.77 -10.49
CA ARG A 207 3.86 -15.71 -11.27
C ARG A 207 3.24 -16.28 -12.55
N LEU A 208 3.91 -17.20 -13.24
CA LEU A 208 3.36 -17.90 -14.40
C LEU A 208 2.16 -18.79 -14.03
N LYS A 209 2.26 -19.55 -12.93
CA LYS A 209 1.15 -20.37 -12.40
C LYS A 209 -0.06 -19.49 -12.04
N MET A 210 0.16 -18.36 -11.37
CA MET A 210 -0.89 -17.39 -11.05
C MET A 210 -1.58 -16.87 -12.33
N LEU A 211 -0.79 -16.49 -13.34
CA LEU A 211 -1.31 -15.98 -14.60
C LEU A 211 -2.15 -17.04 -15.34
N LYS A 212 -1.69 -18.29 -15.36
CA LYS A 212 -2.47 -19.42 -15.89
C LYS A 212 -3.78 -19.62 -15.11
N ARG A 213 -3.75 -19.55 -13.77
CA ARG A 213 -4.94 -19.68 -12.90
C ARG A 213 -5.97 -18.56 -13.13
N GLN A 214 -5.52 -17.30 -13.22
CA GLN A 214 -6.40 -16.15 -13.55
C GLN A 214 -7.11 -16.31 -14.90
N MET A 215 -6.53 -17.07 -15.80
CA MET A 215 -7.06 -17.31 -17.14
C MET A 215 -7.72 -18.69 -17.28
N PHE A 216 -8.01 -19.36 -16.17
CA PHE A 216 -8.64 -20.68 -16.12
C PHE A 216 -7.92 -21.73 -16.99
N GLY A 217 -6.58 -21.68 -17.03
CA GLY A 217 -5.75 -22.59 -17.81
C GLY A 217 -5.68 -22.28 -19.32
N ARG A 218 -6.40 -21.28 -19.83
CA ARG A 218 -6.48 -20.94 -21.26
C ARG A 218 -5.31 -20.10 -21.79
N ALA A 219 -4.30 -19.84 -20.96
CA ALA A 219 -3.13 -19.08 -21.35
C ALA A 219 -2.06 -19.99 -21.96
N HIS A 220 -2.10 -20.10 -23.30
CA HIS A 220 -1.05 -20.74 -24.09
C HIS A 220 0.23 -19.88 -24.12
N LEU A 221 1.34 -20.45 -24.58
CA LEU A 221 2.68 -19.84 -24.53
C LEU A 221 2.72 -18.42 -25.11
N ASP A 222 2.05 -18.17 -26.24
CA ASP A 222 2.02 -16.84 -26.87
C ASP A 222 1.40 -15.78 -25.95
N LEU A 223 0.31 -16.14 -25.26
CA LEU A 223 -0.42 -15.24 -24.38
C LEU A 223 0.33 -15.00 -23.07
N LEU A 224 1.01 -16.03 -22.56
CA LEU A 224 1.91 -15.91 -21.42
C LEU A 224 3.11 -15.03 -21.76
N SER A 225 3.75 -15.23 -22.92
CA SER A 225 4.87 -14.40 -23.39
C SER A 225 4.46 -12.92 -23.47
N ARG A 226 3.29 -12.63 -24.05
CA ARG A 226 2.76 -11.26 -24.13
C ARG A 226 2.49 -10.62 -22.77
N ARG A 227 2.01 -11.37 -21.78
CA ARG A 227 1.65 -10.84 -20.45
C ARG A 227 2.80 -10.89 -19.42
N PHE A 228 3.80 -11.73 -19.65
CA PHE A 228 4.90 -11.97 -18.72
C PHE A 228 6.20 -11.30 -19.18
N VAL A 229 6.55 -11.41 -20.47
CA VAL A 229 7.79 -10.88 -21.05
C VAL A 229 7.59 -9.45 -21.57
N ARG A 230 6.44 -9.15 -22.18
CA ARG A 230 6.14 -7.83 -22.78
C ARG A 230 5.34 -6.88 -21.89
N ALA A 231 4.98 -7.28 -20.67
CA ALA A 231 4.36 -6.35 -19.75
C ALA A 231 5.38 -5.26 -19.36
N PRO A 232 5.05 -3.96 -19.47
CA PRO A 232 5.93 -2.92 -18.96
C PRO A 232 6.14 -3.19 -17.47
N ASP A 233 7.39 -3.10 -17.03
CA ASP A 233 7.79 -3.31 -15.64
C ASP A 233 7.14 -2.21 -14.78
N GLN A 234 5.88 -2.41 -14.40
CA GLN A 234 5.18 -1.52 -13.49
C GLN A 234 5.70 -1.78 -12.08
N GLY A 235 6.89 -1.24 -11.83
CA GLY A 235 7.37 -0.79 -10.54
C GLY A 235 7.50 -1.84 -9.44
N GLN A 236 8.60 -2.59 -9.44
CA GLN A 236 9.38 -2.72 -8.20
C GLN A 236 10.13 -1.41 -7.94
N ALA A 237 9.39 -0.34 -7.64
CA ALA A 237 9.96 0.84 -6.98
C ALA A 237 10.06 0.53 -5.48
N HIS A 238 11.03 -0.30 -5.11
CA HIS A 238 11.56 -0.34 -3.74
C HIS A 238 12.95 0.28 -3.80
N GLY A 239 13.07 1.45 -3.19
CA GLY A 239 14.27 2.28 -3.19
C GLY A 239 15.52 1.47 -2.88
N ARG A 240 16.41 1.41 -3.85
CA ARG A 240 17.84 1.29 -3.64
C ARG A 240 18.44 2.56 -4.23
N ASP A 241 18.53 3.60 -3.41
CA ASP A 241 19.55 4.62 -3.61
C ASP A 241 20.90 3.90 -3.49
N GLN A 242 21.54 3.65 -4.63
CA GLN A 242 22.97 3.40 -4.66
C GLN A 242 23.67 4.76 -4.69
N PRO A 243 24.61 5.03 -3.77
CA PRO A 243 25.43 6.23 -3.88
C PRO A 243 26.38 6.09 -5.08
N ALA A 244 26.53 7.19 -5.82
CA ALA A 244 27.41 7.30 -6.96
C ALA A 244 28.88 7.02 -6.58
N PRO A 245 29.71 6.46 -7.49
CA PRO A 245 31.13 6.28 -7.24
C PRO A 245 31.83 7.64 -7.20
N VAL A 246 32.52 7.90 -6.09
CA VAL A 246 33.44 9.03 -5.91
C VAL A 246 34.61 8.85 -6.88
N ALA A 247 34.84 9.86 -7.72
CA ALA A 247 36.01 9.93 -8.58
C ALA A 247 37.28 10.05 -7.72
N VAL A 248 38.15 9.04 -7.79
CA VAL A 248 39.49 9.10 -7.21
C VAL A 248 40.39 9.85 -8.20
N HIS A 249 40.95 10.95 -7.72
CA HIS A 249 41.91 11.79 -8.42
C HIS A 249 43.13 10.98 -8.87
N ALA A 250 43.47 11.11 -10.16
CA ALA A 250 44.79 10.77 -10.68
C ALA A 250 45.71 11.97 -10.41
N GLU A 251 46.60 11.83 -9.44
CA GLU A 251 47.72 12.74 -9.23
C GLU A 251 48.91 12.18 -10.00
N ALA A 252 49.17 12.78 -11.17
CA ALA A 252 50.36 12.53 -11.96
C ALA A 252 51.47 13.49 -11.50
N ALA A 253 52.63 12.91 -11.21
CA ALA A 253 53.87 13.58 -10.86
C ALA A 253 54.31 14.62 -11.91
N THR A 254 54.87 15.74 -11.45
CA THR A 254 56.00 16.40 -12.13
C THR A 254 56.80 17.28 -11.16
N ALA A 255 58.12 17.10 -11.23
CA ALA A 255 59.23 17.88 -10.64
C ALA A 255 59.55 17.65 -9.15
#